data_AF-A0A1W0BP87-F1
#
_entry.id   AF-A0A1W0BP87-F1
#
_cell.length_a   1.000
_cell.length_b   1.000
_cell.length_c   1.000
_cell.angle_alpha   90.00
_cell.angle_beta   90.00
_cell.angle_gamma   90.00
#
_symmetry.space_group_name_H-M   'P 1'
#
loop_
_entity.id
_entity.type
_entity.pdbx_description
1 polymer ?
#
loop_
_entity_poly.entity_id
_entity_poly.type
_entity_poly.pdbx_seq_one_letter_code
_entity_poly.pdbx_strand_id
1 'polypeptide(L)'
;MTSTPYTLAADDILRLGTSHSLGSVDQQEALGVDLIKNWYPDFAFTHLFHLMLEEHKSVFTWDEFQEWARGAEVRQWLWEPAQAKVGEAQAHGFTHAQARNAMRWRLGIFYYSFLRELYVIASLREHGLPLLCHPLADALFRVDAWCGNVLLELFIANREFKAGNSGRKLKTASFFTDQPQFVVVPFEMQRQRIFGQVHLPGQVQIQRCVAAMQRALDQQGGGAVTQ
;
A
#
# COMPACT_ATOMS: atom_id res chain seq x y z
N MET A 1 2.39 -19.76 4.34
CA MET A 1 1.24 -18.87 4.56
C MET A 1 1.66 -17.81 5.56
N THR A 2 1.58 -16.56 5.16
CA THR A 2 2.00 -15.37 5.91
C THR A 2 0.95 -15.08 7.00
N SER A 3 1.14 -15.51 8.24
CA SER A 3 0.06 -15.44 9.25
C SER A 3 -0.07 -14.08 9.95
N THR A 4 1.00 -13.31 10.06
CA THR A 4 1.02 -12.06 10.84
C THR A 4 0.05 -10.98 10.34
N PRO A 5 -0.10 -10.71 9.03
CA PRO A 5 -1.08 -9.73 8.56
C PRO A 5 -2.51 -10.04 9.01
N TYR A 6 -2.81 -11.30 9.36
CA TYR A 6 -4.13 -11.78 9.76
C TYR A 6 -4.42 -11.60 11.25
N THR A 7 -3.42 -11.31 12.07
CA THR A 7 -3.56 -11.16 13.52
C THR A 7 -3.54 -9.71 14.00
N LEU A 8 -3.29 -8.75 13.10
CA LEU A 8 -3.25 -7.33 13.44
C LEU A 8 -4.65 -6.77 13.68
N ALA A 9 -4.78 -5.95 14.72
CA ALA A 9 -5.96 -5.11 14.96
C ALA A 9 -5.79 -3.75 14.29
N ALA A 10 -6.90 -3.09 13.94
CA ALA A 10 -6.87 -1.73 13.42
C ALA A 10 -6.28 -0.73 14.44
N ASP A 11 -6.48 -1.02 15.73
CA ASP A 11 -5.94 -0.25 16.85
C ASP A 11 -4.40 -0.31 16.95
N ASP A 12 -3.76 -1.40 16.51
CA ASP A 12 -2.29 -1.50 16.46
C ASP A 12 -1.69 -0.44 15.50
N ILE A 13 -2.36 -0.19 14.37
CA ILE A 13 -1.93 0.84 13.41
C ILE A 13 -2.27 2.24 13.94
N LEU A 14 -3.42 2.42 14.57
CA LEU A 14 -3.84 3.72 15.14
C LEU A 14 -2.89 4.21 16.25
N ARG A 15 -2.40 3.28 17.07
CA ARG A 15 -1.51 3.58 18.20
C ARG A 15 -0.04 3.63 17.83
N LEU A 16 0.32 3.35 16.58
CA LEU A 16 1.70 3.32 16.12
C LEU A 16 2.33 4.72 16.19
N GLY A 17 3.16 4.93 17.21
CA GLY A 17 4.01 6.12 17.34
C GLY A 17 5.24 6.01 16.43
N THR A 18 5.09 6.35 15.15
CA THR A 18 6.20 6.34 14.17
C THR A 18 6.74 7.74 13.89
N SER A 19 8.05 7.86 13.66
CA SER A 19 8.62 9.08 13.09
C SER A 19 8.02 9.38 11.71
N HIS A 20 8.07 10.66 11.32
CA HIS A 20 7.56 11.06 10.01
C HIS A 20 8.45 10.49 8.90
N SER A 21 7.93 9.54 8.14
CA SER A 21 8.67 8.86 7.07
C SER A 21 9.15 9.82 5.98
N LEU A 22 8.44 10.93 5.74
CA LEU A 22 8.85 11.96 4.78
C LEU A 22 9.83 12.98 5.40
N GLY A 23 10.00 13.01 6.73
CA GLY A 23 10.89 13.96 7.41
C GLY A 23 10.46 15.42 7.17
N SER A 24 11.39 16.30 6.85
CA SER A 24 11.10 17.70 6.46
C SER A 24 11.11 17.91 4.94
N VAL A 25 10.95 16.84 4.16
CA VAL A 25 11.10 16.89 2.70
C VAL A 25 9.90 17.58 2.06
N ASP A 26 10.17 18.63 1.27
CA ASP A 26 9.16 19.28 0.45
C ASP A 26 8.71 18.36 -0.70
N GLN A 27 7.39 18.31 -0.93
CA GLN A 27 6.82 17.44 -1.96
C GLN A 27 7.26 17.85 -3.38
N GLN A 28 7.33 19.16 -3.67
CA GLN A 28 7.71 19.62 -5.01
C GLN A 28 9.19 19.32 -5.29
N GLU A 29 10.05 19.52 -4.29
CA GLU A 29 11.47 19.16 -4.38
C GLU A 29 11.65 17.67 -4.66
N ALA A 30 11.00 16.80 -3.87
CA ALA A 30 11.10 15.35 -4.06
C ALA A 30 10.57 14.90 -5.43
N LEU A 31 9.46 15.48 -5.88
CA LEU A 31 8.86 15.17 -7.19
C LEU A 31 9.65 15.74 -8.37
N GLY A 32 10.57 16.69 -8.13
CA GLY A 32 11.46 17.25 -9.13
C GLY A 32 12.60 16.32 -9.55
N VAL A 33 12.87 15.25 -8.79
CA VAL A 33 13.88 14.24 -9.13
C VAL A 33 13.21 13.06 -9.85
N ASP A 34 12.90 13.24 -11.14
CA ASP A 34 12.11 12.27 -11.93
C ASP A 34 12.74 10.86 -11.97
N LEU A 35 14.06 10.76 -11.90
CA LEU A 35 14.79 9.49 -11.82
C LEU A 35 14.37 8.64 -10.62
N ILE A 36 14.14 9.28 -9.46
CA ILE A 36 13.77 8.60 -8.21
C ILE A 36 12.25 8.46 -8.10
N LYS A 37 11.51 9.50 -8.49
CA LYS A 37 10.04 9.49 -8.51
C LYS A 37 9.47 8.31 -9.29
N ASN A 38 10.07 7.97 -10.43
CA ASN A 38 9.63 6.86 -11.29
C ASN A 38 10.41 5.57 -11.06
N TRP A 39 11.31 5.53 -10.06
CA TRP A 39 12.07 4.34 -9.75
C TRP A 39 11.17 3.26 -9.12
N TYR A 40 11.41 2.02 -9.55
CA TYR A 40 10.91 0.79 -8.97
C TYR A 40 12.12 -0.16 -8.83
N PRO A 41 12.41 -0.67 -7.62
CA PRO A 41 13.41 -1.71 -7.44
C PRO A 41 12.96 -3.02 -8.08
N ASP A 42 13.91 -3.91 -8.36
CA ASP A 42 13.62 -5.27 -8.85
C ASP A 42 12.81 -6.08 -7.84
N PHE A 43 13.01 -5.80 -6.55
CA PHE A 43 12.23 -6.38 -5.45
C PHE A 43 11.19 -5.38 -4.95
N ALA A 44 9.91 -5.65 -5.21
CA ALA A 44 8.82 -4.70 -4.96
C ALA A 44 8.69 -4.28 -3.49
N PHE A 45 8.46 -2.99 -3.23
CA PHE A 45 8.33 -2.44 -1.88
C PHE A 45 7.29 -3.17 -1.01
N THR A 46 6.13 -3.50 -1.58
CA THR A 46 5.08 -4.25 -0.87
C THR A 46 5.61 -5.57 -0.31
N HIS A 47 6.45 -6.29 -1.06
CA HIS A 47 7.02 -7.55 -0.59
C HIS A 47 7.95 -7.34 0.61
N LEU A 48 8.76 -6.28 0.62
CA LEU A 48 9.67 -6.00 1.74
C LEU A 48 8.91 -5.62 3.00
N PHE A 49 7.83 -4.85 2.87
CA PHE A 49 7.01 -4.50 4.03
C PHE A 49 6.27 -5.71 4.60
N HIS A 50 5.74 -6.59 3.74
CA HIS A 50 5.15 -7.85 4.19
C HIS A 50 6.18 -8.77 4.85
N LEU A 51 7.38 -8.89 4.26
CA LEU A 51 8.46 -9.68 4.84
C LEU A 51 8.86 -9.15 6.22
N MET A 52 9.09 -7.85 6.35
CA MET A 52 9.40 -7.24 7.65
C MET A 52 8.26 -7.44 8.65
N LEU A 53 7.00 -7.27 8.22
CA LEU A 53 5.84 -7.49 9.08
C LEU A 53 5.83 -8.93 9.62
N GLU A 54 6.13 -9.90 8.76
CA GLU A 54 6.19 -11.30 9.13
C GLU A 54 7.36 -11.64 10.05
N GLU A 55 8.53 -11.05 9.85
CA GLU A 55 9.68 -11.27 10.73
C GLU A 55 9.48 -10.61 12.08
N HIS A 56 8.97 -9.37 12.08
CA HIS A 56 8.77 -8.57 13.28
C HIS A 56 7.57 -9.02 14.12
N LYS A 57 6.60 -9.72 13.51
CA LYS A 57 5.37 -10.23 14.15
C LYS A 57 4.42 -9.16 14.71
N SER A 58 4.66 -7.89 14.40
CA SER A 58 3.81 -6.75 14.76
C SER A 58 3.93 -5.63 13.73
N VAL A 59 3.03 -4.64 13.79
CA VAL A 59 3.23 -3.38 13.07
C VAL A 59 4.56 -2.77 13.52
N PHE A 60 5.31 -2.22 12.57
CA PHE A 60 6.61 -1.61 12.80
C PHE A 60 6.59 -0.12 12.45
N THR A 61 7.49 0.64 13.06
CA THR A 61 7.74 2.05 12.80
C THR A 61 8.63 2.26 11.58
N TRP A 62 8.66 3.51 11.10
CA TRP A 62 9.53 3.90 10.01
C TRP A 62 11.01 3.68 10.36
N ASP A 63 11.42 4.02 11.59
CA ASP A 63 12.81 3.91 12.02
C ASP A 63 13.24 2.43 12.13
N GLU A 64 12.37 1.56 12.65
CA GLU A 64 12.59 0.11 12.64
C GLU A 64 12.75 -0.42 11.21
N PHE A 65 11.92 0.03 10.26
CA PHE A 65 12.06 -0.36 8.87
C PHE A 65 13.39 0.12 8.25
N GLN A 66 13.81 1.36 8.55
CA GLN A 66 15.08 1.87 8.03
C GLN A 66 16.27 1.06 8.55
N GLU A 67 16.23 0.66 9.82
CA GLU A 67 17.29 -0.15 10.42
C GLU A 67 17.29 -1.57 9.87
N TRP A 68 16.12 -2.21 9.83
CA TRP A 68 15.94 -3.54 9.24
C TRP A 68 16.42 -3.59 7.78
N ALA A 69 16.05 -2.60 6.97
CA ALA A 69 16.43 -2.53 5.55
C ALA A 69 17.96 -2.41 5.31
N ARG A 70 18.74 -1.99 6.32
CA ARG A 70 20.22 -1.96 6.27
C ARG A 70 20.86 -3.28 6.66
N GLY A 71 20.09 -4.21 7.22
CA GLY A 71 20.55 -5.53 7.64
C GLY A 71 21.17 -6.32 6.50
N ALA A 72 22.20 -7.11 6.79
CA ALA A 72 23.00 -7.82 5.79
C ALA A 72 22.18 -8.73 4.87
N GLU A 73 21.10 -9.32 5.39
CA GLU A 73 20.26 -10.27 4.65
C GLU A 73 19.38 -9.61 3.59
N VAL A 74 18.92 -8.37 3.86
CA VAL A 74 17.90 -7.70 3.04
C VAL A 74 18.40 -6.43 2.34
N ARG A 75 19.58 -5.92 2.73
CA ARG A 75 20.13 -4.66 2.18
C ARG A 75 20.29 -4.66 0.66
N GLN A 76 20.59 -5.82 0.06
CA GLN A 76 20.74 -5.97 -1.38
C GLN A 76 19.41 -5.80 -2.14
N TRP A 77 18.27 -5.99 -1.48
CA TRP A 77 16.95 -5.89 -2.11
C TRP A 77 16.41 -4.45 -2.14
N LEU A 78 16.90 -3.58 -1.24
CA LEU A 78 16.40 -2.21 -1.13
C LEU A 78 17.47 -1.18 -0.85
N TRP A 79 18.23 -1.33 0.23
CA TRP A 79 19.14 -0.30 0.70
C TRP A 79 20.22 0.02 -0.32
N GLU A 80 20.94 -0.98 -0.80
CA GLU A 80 21.99 -0.82 -1.81
C GLU A 80 21.43 -0.28 -3.14
N PRO A 81 20.34 -0.84 -3.72
CA PRO A 81 19.67 -0.25 -4.87
C PRO A 81 19.24 1.21 -4.68
N ALA A 82 18.73 1.56 -3.50
CA ALA A 82 18.33 2.94 -3.20
C ALA A 82 19.55 3.88 -3.16
N GLN A 83 20.65 3.47 -2.54
CA GLN A 83 21.90 4.24 -2.54
C GLN A 83 22.48 4.39 -3.95
N ALA A 84 22.46 3.32 -4.76
CA ALA A 84 22.88 3.36 -6.15
C ALA A 84 22.04 4.36 -6.95
N LYS A 85 20.71 4.37 -6.75
CA LYS A 85 19.81 5.31 -7.43
C LYS A 85 20.02 6.76 -6.99
N VAL A 86 20.36 6.99 -5.72
CA VAL A 86 20.78 8.31 -5.22
C VAL A 86 22.07 8.76 -5.92
N GLY A 87 23.07 7.89 -6.02
CA GLY A 87 24.32 8.18 -6.74
C GLY A 87 24.10 8.46 -8.24
N GLU A 88 23.20 7.70 -8.89
CA GLU A 88 22.81 7.94 -10.27
C GLU A 88 22.17 9.33 -10.44
N ALA A 89 21.27 9.74 -9.54
CA ALA A 89 20.69 11.08 -9.58
C ALA A 89 21.76 12.17 -9.41
N GLN A 90 22.76 11.96 -8.56
CA GLN A 90 23.88 12.91 -8.43
C GLN A 90 24.68 13.05 -9.73
N ALA A 91 24.93 11.94 -10.43
CA ALA A 91 25.59 11.97 -11.73
C ALA A 91 24.78 12.75 -12.80
N HIS A 92 23.47 12.91 -12.59
CA HIS A 92 22.56 13.70 -13.43
C HIS A 92 22.36 15.15 -12.95
N GLY A 93 23.24 15.64 -12.06
CA GLY A 93 23.29 17.05 -11.67
C GLY A 93 22.44 17.43 -10.46
N PHE A 94 21.77 16.46 -9.80
CA PHE A 94 21.10 16.72 -8.53
C PHE A 94 22.11 16.76 -7.38
N THR A 95 21.88 17.60 -6.37
CA THR A 95 22.68 17.54 -5.15
C THR A 95 22.41 16.24 -4.38
N HIS A 96 23.37 15.77 -3.59
CA HIS A 96 23.17 14.60 -2.73
C HIS A 96 21.95 14.79 -1.80
N ALA A 97 21.75 16.00 -1.26
CA ALA A 97 20.62 16.31 -0.40
C ALA A 97 19.27 16.13 -1.12
N GLN A 98 19.13 16.69 -2.33
CA GLN A 98 17.92 16.54 -3.15
C GLN A 98 17.65 15.07 -3.49
N ALA A 99 18.65 14.33 -3.95
CA ALA A 99 18.50 12.92 -4.31
C ALA A 99 18.12 12.06 -3.09
N ARG A 100 18.81 12.24 -1.95
CA ARG A 100 18.51 11.55 -0.69
C ARG A 100 17.09 11.87 -0.20
N ASN A 101 16.68 13.14 -0.26
CA ASN A 101 15.35 13.58 0.16
C ASN A 101 14.26 13.00 -0.74
N ALA A 102 14.45 13.02 -2.06
CA ALA A 102 13.54 12.37 -3.00
C ALA A 102 13.40 10.87 -2.74
N MET A 103 14.51 10.19 -2.42
CA MET A 103 14.49 8.76 -2.09
C MET A 103 13.73 8.50 -0.78
N ARG A 104 13.99 9.29 0.27
CA ARG A 104 13.26 9.22 1.54
C ARG A 104 11.76 9.41 1.30
N TRP A 105 11.38 10.43 0.55
CA TRP A 105 9.98 10.71 0.23
C TRP A 105 9.33 9.55 -0.53
N ARG A 106 10.02 8.99 -1.53
CA ARG A 106 9.55 7.86 -2.33
C ARG A 106 9.23 6.67 -1.44
N LEU A 107 10.19 6.23 -0.63
CA LEU A 107 10.02 5.10 0.28
C LEU A 107 8.97 5.37 1.36
N GLY A 108 8.98 6.58 1.93
CA GLY A 108 8.05 6.97 2.99
C GLY A 108 6.59 6.98 2.55
N ILE A 109 6.30 7.34 1.28
CA ILE A 109 4.94 7.24 0.73
C ILE A 109 4.50 5.79 0.55
N PHE A 110 5.38 4.90 0.12
CA PHE A 110 5.04 3.49 0.04
C PHE A 110 4.77 2.90 1.43
N TYR A 111 5.59 3.23 2.42
CA TYR A 111 5.38 2.83 3.81
C TYR A 111 4.03 3.34 4.35
N TYR A 112 3.67 4.62 4.11
CA TYR A 112 2.36 5.14 4.47
C TYR A 112 1.20 4.50 3.72
N SER A 113 1.42 4.03 2.50
CA SER A 113 0.41 3.29 1.74
C SER A 113 0.19 1.91 2.36
N PHE A 114 1.27 1.22 2.72
CA PHE A 114 1.23 -0.07 3.40
C PHE A 114 0.49 0.01 4.75
N LEU A 115 0.80 0.99 5.62
CA LEU A 115 0.09 1.14 6.89
C LEU A 115 -1.42 1.37 6.71
N ARG A 116 -1.82 2.13 5.69
CA ARG A 116 -3.23 2.38 5.39
C ARG A 116 -3.94 1.13 4.90
N GLU A 117 -3.27 0.35 4.06
CA GLU A 117 -3.76 -0.95 3.61
C GLU A 117 -3.99 -1.89 4.79
N LEU A 118 -2.99 -2.07 5.67
CA LEU A 118 -3.13 -2.88 6.87
C LEU A 118 -4.30 -2.43 7.75
N TYR A 119 -4.43 -1.12 7.98
CA TYR A 119 -5.55 -0.57 8.76
C TYR A 119 -6.90 -0.90 8.14
N VAL A 120 -7.06 -0.70 6.83
CA VAL A 120 -8.34 -0.99 6.14
C VAL A 120 -8.66 -2.49 6.22
N ILE A 121 -7.68 -3.34 5.94
CA ILE A 121 -7.87 -4.81 5.98
C ILE A 121 -8.25 -5.26 7.40
N ALA A 122 -7.54 -4.80 8.43
CA ALA A 122 -7.84 -5.12 9.82
C ALA A 122 -9.23 -4.61 10.22
N SER A 123 -9.56 -3.36 9.89
CA SER A 123 -10.87 -2.76 10.18
C SER A 123 -12.01 -3.55 9.53
N LEU A 124 -11.86 -3.98 8.28
CA LEU A 124 -12.89 -4.77 7.59
C LEU A 124 -13.04 -6.17 8.20
N ARG A 125 -11.95 -6.80 8.66
CA ARG A 125 -11.99 -8.08 9.40
C ARG A 125 -12.71 -7.96 10.74
N GLU A 126 -12.47 -6.88 11.48
CA GLU A 126 -13.17 -6.58 12.73
C GLU A 126 -14.69 -6.41 12.51
N HIS A 127 -15.11 -6.08 11.29
CA HIS A 127 -16.52 -6.03 10.87
C HIS A 127 -17.04 -7.38 10.31
N GLY A 128 -16.31 -8.47 10.51
CA GLY A 128 -16.74 -9.83 10.16
C GLY A 128 -16.46 -10.24 8.71
N LEU A 129 -15.66 -9.48 7.94
CA LEU A 129 -15.23 -9.87 6.60
C LEU A 129 -13.91 -10.65 6.69
N PRO A 130 -13.85 -11.97 6.42
CA PRO A 130 -12.63 -12.77 6.52
C PRO A 130 -11.67 -12.51 5.34
N LEU A 131 -11.16 -11.28 5.25
CA LEU A 131 -10.31 -10.85 4.15
C LEU A 131 -9.00 -11.62 4.15
N LEU A 132 -8.59 -12.02 2.96
CA LEU A 132 -7.27 -12.53 2.63
C LEU A 132 -6.48 -11.43 1.92
N CYS A 133 -5.16 -11.40 2.14
CA CYS A 133 -4.25 -10.50 1.44
C CYS A 133 -2.93 -11.25 1.15
N HIS A 134 -2.27 -10.86 0.06
CA HIS A 134 -1.00 -11.45 -0.34
C HIS A 134 -0.21 -10.46 -1.22
N PRO A 135 1.10 -10.26 -0.97
CA PRO A 135 1.90 -9.28 -1.69
C PRO A 135 1.98 -9.52 -3.21
N LEU A 136 1.97 -10.79 -3.66
CA LEU A 136 1.85 -11.10 -5.10
C LEU A 136 0.51 -10.70 -5.71
N ALA A 137 -0.60 -10.76 -4.95
CA ALA A 137 -1.90 -10.35 -5.44
C ALA A 137 -1.96 -8.83 -5.70
N ASP A 138 -1.41 -8.03 -4.78
CA ASP A 138 -1.23 -6.59 -4.97
C ASP A 138 -0.29 -6.29 -6.16
N ALA A 139 0.88 -6.93 -6.18
CA ALA A 139 1.91 -6.62 -7.17
C ALA A 139 1.49 -6.97 -8.61
N LEU A 140 0.86 -8.14 -8.81
CA LEU A 140 0.53 -8.69 -10.13
C LEU A 140 -0.88 -8.31 -10.59
N PHE A 141 -1.86 -8.27 -9.68
CA PHE A 141 -3.28 -8.10 -10.02
C PHE A 141 -3.91 -6.83 -9.45
N ARG A 142 -3.16 -6.02 -8.67
CA ARG A 142 -3.70 -4.84 -7.98
C ARG A 142 -4.86 -5.19 -7.05
N VAL A 143 -4.79 -6.35 -6.41
CA VAL A 143 -5.77 -6.78 -5.41
C VAL A 143 -5.14 -6.63 -4.03
N ASP A 144 -5.54 -5.61 -3.29
CA ASP A 144 -5.03 -5.35 -1.94
C ASP A 144 -5.54 -6.42 -0.94
N ALA A 145 -6.81 -6.83 -1.09
CA ALA A 145 -7.40 -7.91 -0.31
C ALA A 145 -8.59 -8.55 -1.03
N TRP A 146 -9.08 -9.69 -0.54
CA TRP A 146 -10.29 -10.33 -1.07
C TRP A 146 -11.04 -11.15 -0.02
N CYS A 147 -12.34 -11.37 -0.24
CA CYS A 147 -13.17 -12.29 0.53
C CYS A 147 -14.03 -13.09 -0.45
N GLY A 148 -13.90 -14.42 -0.47
CA GLY A 148 -14.50 -15.23 -1.54
C GLY A 148 -14.04 -14.76 -2.92
N ASN A 149 -14.99 -14.49 -3.82
CA ASN A 149 -14.70 -13.91 -5.14
C ASN A 149 -14.81 -12.37 -5.18
N VAL A 150 -14.93 -11.71 -4.03
CA VAL A 150 -14.99 -10.24 -3.97
C VAL A 150 -13.59 -9.68 -3.71
N LEU A 151 -13.07 -8.93 -4.67
CA LEU A 151 -11.74 -8.33 -4.68
C LEU A 151 -11.83 -6.87 -4.22
N LEU A 152 -10.96 -6.46 -3.31
CA LEU A 152 -10.84 -5.09 -2.82
C LEU A 152 -9.70 -4.37 -3.55
N GLU A 153 -9.99 -3.19 -4.09
CA GLU A 153 -8.99 -2.30 -4.70
C GLU A 153 -8.94 -0.97 -3.94
N LEU A 154 -7.86 -0.73 -3.18
CA LEU A 154 -7.62 0.48 -2.42
C LEU A 154 -6.93 1.54 -3.28
N PHE A 155 -7.40 2.77 -3.23
CA PHE A 155 -6.68 3.88 -3.86
C PHE A 155 -7.00 5.22 -3.20
N ILE A 156 -6.06 6.17 -3.29
CA ILE A 156 -6.37 7.57 -3.01
C ILE A 156 -6.78 8.24 -4.30
N ALA A 157 -7.88 8.98 -4.27
CA ALA A 157 -8.27 9.86 -5.36
C ALA A 157 -7.14 10.85 -5.68
N ASN A 158 -6.54 10.73 -6.86
CA ASN A 158 -5.56 11.66 -7.37
C ASN A 158 -5.71 11.79 -8.88
N ARG A 159 -6.03 13.00 -9.36
CA ARG A 159 -6.24 13.28 -10.80
C ARG A 159 -5.04 12.88 -11.69
N GLU A 160 -3.82 12.87 -11.15
CA GLU A 160 -2.62 12.47 -11.90
C GLU A 160 -2.39 10.95 -11.95
N PHE A 161 -2.93 10.20 -10.98
CA PHE A 161 -2.64 8.76 -10.84
C PHE A 161 -3.89 7.89 -11.02
N LYS A 162 -4.98 8.20 -10.33
CA LYS A 162 -6.28 7.53 -10.42
C LYS A 162 -7.41 8.42 -9.87
N ALA A 163 -8.34 8.82 -10.74
CA ALA A 163 -9.60 9.49 -10.38
C ALA A 163 -10.72 8.99 -11.30
N GLY A 164 -11.63 8.16 -10.78
CA GLY A 164 -12.71 7.54 -11.57
C GLY A 164 -12.20 6.69 -12.74
N ASN A 165 -12.45 7.15 -13.97
CA ASN A 165 -11.99 6.50 -15.22
C ASN A 165 -10.67 7.06 -15.77
N SER A 166 -10.04 8.00 -15.07
CA SER A 166 -8.80 8.66 -15.50
C SER A 166 -7.61 8.23 -14.63
N GLY A 167 -6.44 8.05 -15.23
CA GLY A 167 -5.21 7.63 -14.54
C GLY A 167 -4.31 6.73 -15.38
N ARG A 168 -3.02 6.66 -15.03
CA ARG A 168 -2.01 5.86 -15.76
C ARG A 168 -2.08 4.36 -15.45
N LYS A 169 -2.69 3.98 -14.33
CA LYS A 169 -2.68 2.60 -13.83
C LYS A 169 -3.88 1.81 -14.35
N LEU A 170 -3.62 0.58 -14.79
CA LEU A 170 -4.67 -0.41 -15.07
C LEU A 170 -5.53 -0.60 -13.81
N LYS A 171 -6.84 -0.73 -14.00
CA LYS A 171 -7.79 -1.04 -12.92
C LYS A 171 -7.74 -2.52 -12.61
N THR A 172 -7.93 -2.92 -11.36
CA THR A 172 -8.01 -4.34 -10.96
C THR A 172 -8.98 -5.13 -11.85
N ALA A 173 -10.16 -4.56 -12.17
CA ALA A 173 -11.15 -5.21 -13.03
C ALA A 173 -10.64 -5.59 -14.42
N SER A 174 -9.60 -4.93 -14.95
CA SER A 174 -9.03 -5.25 -16.25
C SER A 174 -8.25 -6.57 -16.27
N PHE A 175 -7.82 -7.09 -15.12
CA PHE A 175 -7.13 -8.38 -15.01
C PHE A 175 -8.10 -9.58 -14.97
N PHE A 176 -9.39 -9.34 -14.78
CA PHE A 176 -10.40 -10.37 -14.54
C PHE A 176 -11.56 -10.30 -15.54
N THR A 177 -11.34 -9.71 -16.71
CA THR A 177 -12.38 -9.50 -17.74
C THR A 177 -12.97 -10.80 -18.27
N ASP A 178 -12.21 -11.89 -18.22
CA ASP A 178 -12.58 -13.24 -18.63
C ASP A 178 -13.04 -14.12 -17.46
N GLN A 179 -13.13 -13.55 -16.25
CA GLN A 179 -13.43 -14.25 -15.01
C GLN A 179 -14.58 -13.54 -14.26
N PRO A 180 -15.82 -13.64 -14.78
CA PRO A 180 -16.98 -12.90 -14.27
C PRO A 180 -17.39 -13.28 -12.84
N GLN A 181 -16.85 -14.38 -12.30
CA GLN A 181 -17.04 -14.73 -10.90
C GLN A 181 -16.42 -13.69 -9.95
N PHE A 182 -15.38 -12.98 -10.39
CA PHE A 182 -14.72 -11.98 -9.54
C PHE A 182 -15.43 -10.62 -9.61
N VAL A 183 -15.79 -10.09 -8.44
CA VAL A 183 -16.40 -8.76 -8.30
C VAL A 183 -15.40 -7.82 -7.65
N VAL A 184 -15.04 -6.74 -8.33
CA VAL A 184 -14.14 -5.73 -7.77
C VAL A 184 -14.92 -4.65 -7.05
N VAL A 185 -14.62 -4.44 -5.77
CA VAL A 185 -15.11 -3.35 -4.95
C VAL A 185 -14.01 -2.30 -4.81
N PRO A 186 -14.15 -1.14 -5.48
CA PRO A 186 -13.22 -0.03 -5.31
C PRO A 186 -13.42 0.66 -3.96
N PHE A 187 -12.34 0.89 -3.23
CA PHE A 187 -12.30 1.71 -2.02
C PHE A 187 -11.49 2.99 -2.26
N GLU A 188 -12.21 4.06 -2.58
CA GLU A 188 -11.63 5.38 -2.77
C GLU A 188 -11.44 6.10 -1.43
N MET A 189 -10.19 6.27 -1.03
CA MET A 189 -9.80 7.09 0.10
C MET A 189 -9.75 8.57 -0.29
N GLN A 190 -10.27 9.42 0.60
CA GLN A 190 -10.14 10.86 0.46
C GLN A 190 -8.69 11.31 0.64
N ARG A 191 -8.24 12.22 -0.22
CA ARG A 191 -6.94 12.86 -0.03
C ARG A 191 -7.02 13.81 1.16
N GLN A 192 -6.22 13.57 2.19
CA GLN A 192 -6.03 14.53 3.28
C GLN A 192 -4.63 15.15 3.22
N ARG A 193 -4.52 16.38 3.75
CA ARG A 193 -3.39 17.29 3.53
C ARG A 193 -2.53 17.51 4.78
N ILE A 194 -2.69 16.68 5.82
CA ILE A 194 -1.86 16.82 7.03
C ILE A 194 -0.50 16.17 6.75
N PHE A 195 0.51 17.02 6.56
CA PHE A 195 1.90 16.58 6.47
C PHE A 195 2.31 15.94 7.80
N GLY A 196 3.14 14.90 7.78
CA GLY A 196 3.59 14.24 9.02
C GLY A 196 2.86 12.98 9.42
N GLN A 197 1.62 12.77 8.98
CA GLN A 197 0.75 11.77 9.58
C GLN A 197 0.30 10.70 8.59
N VAL A 198 0.27 9.45 9.07
CA VAL A 198 -0.37 8.35 8.35
C VAL A 198 -1.86 8.63 8.33
N HIS A 199 -2.39 8.97 7.15
CA HIS A 199 -3.80 9.30 7.04
C HIS A 199 -4.66 8.03 6.93
N LEU A 200 -5.33 7.64 8.01
CA LEU A 200 -6.23 6.50 8.01
C LEU A 200 -7.67 6.94 7.62
N PRO A 201 -8.41 6.13 6.82
CA PRO A 201 -9.80 6.41 6.51
C PRO A 201 -10.66 6.40 7.77
N GLY A 202 -11.59 7.35 7.88
CA GLY A 202 -12.52 7.40 9.01
C GLY A 202 -13.57 6.29 8.98
N GLN A 203 -14.22 6.07 10.12
CA GLN A 203 -15.23 5.02 10.32
C GLN A 203 -16.35 5.02 9.27
N VAL A 204 -16.80 6.20 8.83
CA VAL A 204 -17.83 6.31 7.78
C VAL A 204 -17.36 5.72 6.44
N GLN A 205 -16.09 5.88 6.07
CA GLN A 205 -15.54 5.27 4.85
C GLN A 205 -15.46 3.75 5.01
N ILE A 206 -14.96 3.26 6.16
CA ILE A 206 -14.91 1.83 6.48
C ILE A 206 -16.30 1.19 6.38
N GLN A 207 -17.31 1.75 7.05
CA GLN A 207 -18.68 1.22 7.02
C GLN A 207 -19.29 1.17 5.62
N ARG A 208 -19.02 2.18 4.78
CA ARG A 208 -19.45 2.16 3.37
C ARG A 208 -18.79 1.03 2.59
N CYS A 209 -17.51 0.76 2.84
CA CYS A 209 -16.80 -0.36 2.25
C CYS A 209 -17.34 -1.71 2.72
N VAL A 210 -17.57 -1.87 4.02
CA VAL A 210 -18.19 -3.07 4.59
C VAL A 210 -19.51 -3.37 3.89
N ALA A 211 -20.40 -2.37 3.80
CA ALA A 211 -21.69 -2.54 3.14
C ALA A 211 -21.56 -2.85 1.64
N ALA A 212 -20.55 -2.29 0.95
CA ALA A 212 -20.30 -2.60 -0.46
C ALA A 212 -19.78 -4.03 -0.67
N MET A 213 -18.84 -4.47 0.16
CA MET A 213 -18.31 -5.84 0.16
C MET A 213 -19.39 -6.87 0.46
N GLN A 214 -20.23 -6.63 1.49
CA GLN A 214 -21.34 -7.52 1.85
C GLN A 214 -22.36 -7.65 0.72
N ARG A 215 -22.79 -6.52 0.11
CA ARG A 215 -23.69 -6.58 -1.06
C ARG A 215 -23.10 -7.39 -2.21
N ALA A 216 -21.79 -7.26 -2.47
CA ALA A 216 -21.12 -8.04 -3.51
C ALA A 216 -21.07 -9.54 -3.18
N LEU A 217 -20.86 -9.89 -1.90
CA LEU A 217 -20.89 -11.28 -1.42
C LEU A 217 -22.29 -11.89 -1.53
N ASP A 218 -23.33 -11.15 -1.13
CA ASP A 218 -24.72 -11.62 -1.19
C ASP A 218 -25.16 -11.92 -2.64
N GLN A 219 -24.73 -11.09 -3.58
CA GLN A 219 -24.99 -11.29 -5.02
C GLN A 219 -24.32 -12.56 -5.57
N GLN A 220 -23.20 -12.99 -4.99
CA GLN A 220 -22.52 -14.24 -5.35
C GLN A 220 -23.21 -15.46 -4.72
N GLY A 221 -23.69 -15.34 -3.49
CA GLY A 221 -24.40 -16.43 -2.78
C GLY A 221 -25.80 -16.71 -3.31
N GLY A 222 -26.52 -15.68 -3.80
CA GLY A 222 -27.87 -15.81 -4.36
C GLY A 222 -27.96 -16.54 -5.70
N GLY A 223 -26.83 -16.74 -6.40
CA GLY A 223 -26.78 -17.45 -7.68
C GLY A 223 -26.64 -18.98 -7.58
N ALA A 224 -26.45 -19.53 -6.38
CA ALA A 224 -26.16 -20.96 -6.18
C ALA A 224 -27.39 -21.86 -5.95
N VAL A 225 -28.62 -21.35 -6.14
CA VAL A 225 -29.86 -22.14 -6.00
C VAL A 225 -30.61 -22.18 -7.32
N THR A 226 -30.01 -22.80 -8.34
CA THR A 226 -30.76 -23.44 -9.45
C THR A 226 -29.80 -24.27 -10.31
N GLN A 227 -29.65 -25.54 -9.95
CA GLN A 227 -29.66 -26.70 -10.88
C GLN A 227 -29.56 -28.00 -10.09
#